data_AF-A0A7X3WHW9-F1
#
_entry.id   AF-A0A7X3WHW9-F1
#
_cell.length_a   1.000
_cell.length_b   1.000
_cell.length_c   1.000
_cell.angle_alpha   90.00
_cell.angle_beta   90.00
_cell.angle_gamma   90.00
#
_symmetry.space_group_name_H-M   'P 1'
#
loop_
_entity.id
_entity.type
_entity.pdbx_description
1 polymer ?
#
loop_
_entity_poly.entity_id
_entity_poly.type
_entity_poly.pdbx_seq_one_letter_code
_entity_poly.pdbx_strand_id
1 'polypeptide(L)'
;MPDGSRWHKELLTQMAETRGERQPVISPETYETLQELLKFRGVFKNTNGQELVYEKTEENAKQIKMLYERLSKEIDDFIASLNQQKNA
;
A
#
# COMPACT_ATOMS: atom_id res chain seq x y z
N MET A 1 23.51 5.32 6.09
CA MET A 1 22.82 6.49 6.65
C MET A 1 21.38 6.10 6.96
N PRO A 2 20.77 6.52 8.09
CA PRO A 2 19.36 6.26 8.33
C PRO A 2 18.56 7.28 7.52
N ASP A 3 18.46 7.02 6.22
CA ASP A 3 17.68 7.80 5.25
C ASP A 3 16.19 7.61 5.52
N GLY A 4 15.35 8.57 5.13
CA GLY A 4 13.88 8.58 5.17
C GLY A 4 13.25 7.47 4.32
N SER A 5 13.67 6.23 4.51
CA SER A 5 13.27 5.03 3.79
C SER A 5 12.14 4.28 4.49
N ARG A 6 11.91 4.57 5.78
CA ARG A 6 10.93 3.87 6.62
C ARG A 6 9.57 4.56 6.70
N TRP A 7 9.50 5.87 6.42
CA TRP A 7 8.26 6.64 6.51
C TRP A 7 7.16 6.08 5.61
N HIS A 8 7.48 5.57 4.42
CA HIS A 8 6.48 4.97 3.53
C HIS A 8 5.83 3.73 4.16
N LYS A 9 6.61 2.91 4.90
CA LYS A 9 6.08 1.74 5.60
C LYS A 9 5.22 2.17 6.79
N GLU A 10 5.70 3.14 7.55
CA GLU A 10 4.98 3.71 8.69
C GLU A 10 3.67 4.37 8.25
N LEU A 11 3.65 5.06 7.10
CA LEU A 11 2.46 5.62 6.51
C LEU A 11 1.44 4.53 6.18
N LEU A 12 1.86 3.45 5.49
CA LEU A 12 0.94 2.35 5.18
C LEU A 12 0.37 1.70 6.44
N THR A 13 1.19 1.53 7.48
CA THR A 13 0.71 1.03 8.78
C THR A 13 -0.34 1.98 9.37
N GLN A 14 -0.07 3.28 9.38
CA GLN A 14 -1.04 4.29 9.84
C GLN A 14 -2.33 4.31 9.00
N MET A 15 -2.23 4.08 7.70
CA MET A 15 -3.39 4.04 6.80
C MET A 15 -4.29 2.83 7.09
N ALA A 16 -3.73 1.70 7.52
CA ALA A 16 -4.50 0.49 7.84
C ALA A 16 -5.08 0.47 9.27
N GLU A 17 -4.56 1.32 10.17
CA GLU A 17 -4.99 1.36 11.57
C GLU A 17 -6.15 2.32 11.82
N THR A 18 -7.11 1.90 12.64
CA THR A 18 -8.07 2.81 13.27
C THR A 18 -7.34 3.71 14.26
N ARG A 19 -7.57 5.02 14.20
CA ARG A 19 -6.93 6.00 15.10
C ARG A 19 -7.96 6.99 15.65
N GLY A 20 -8.39 6.77 16.89
CA GLY A 20 -9.47 7.54 17.50
C GLY A 20 -10.75 7.40 16.66
N GLU A 21 -11.28 8.53 16.22
CA GLU A 21 -12.49 8.59 15.37
C GLU A 21 -12.20 8.34 13.88
N ARG A 22 -10.93 8.32 13.49
CA ARG A 22 -10.51 8.07 12.11
C ARG A 22 -10.51 6.57 11.83
N GLN A 23 -11.46 6.13 11.00
CA GLN A 23 -11.47 4.77 10.45
C GLN A 23 -10.23 4.49 9.58
N PRO A 24 -9.87 3.22 9.35
CA PRO A 24 -8.82 2.86 8.41
C PRO A 24 -9.06 3.48 7.04
N VAL A 25 -7.99 3.99 6.42
CA VAL A 25 -8.03 4.54 5.06
C VAL A 25 -8.04 3.43 4.03
N ILE A 26 -7.29 2.36 4.29
CA ILE A 26 -7.15 1.20 3.40
C ILE A 26 -7.55 -0.07 4.12
N SER A 27 -8.05 -1.05 3.38
CA SER A 27 -8.35 -2.37 3.92
C SER A 27 -7.08 -3.15 4.29
N PRO A 28 -7.19 -4.16 5.17
CA PRO A 28 -6.11 -5.11 5.43
C PRO A 28 -5.55 -5.74 4.15
N GLU A 29 -6.42 -6.08 3.19
CA GLU A 29 -6.04 -6.70 1.92
C GLU A 29 -5.20 -5.75 1.05
N THR A 30 -5.58 -4.47 0.96
CA THR A 30 -4.77 -3.45 0.27
C THR A 30 -3.42 -3.27 0.94
N TYR A 31 -3.40 -3.21 2.28
CA TYR A 31 -2.17 -3.07 3.05
C TYR A 31 -1.20 -4.24 2.81
N GLU A 32 -1.67 -5.48 2.87
CA GLU A 32 -0.86 -6.68 2.64
C GLU A 32 -0.24 -6.67 1.24
N THR A 33 -1.05 -6.38 0.22
CA THR A 33 -0.58 -6.33 -1.18
C THR A 33 0.50 -5.25 -1.37
N LEU A 34 0.32 -4.06 -0.79
CA LEU A 34 1.31 -2.98 -0.85
C LEU A 34 2.60 -3.33 -0.10
N GLN A 35 2.51 -4.03 1.02
CA GLN A 35 3.69 -4.52 1.75
C GLN A 35 4.50 -5.53 0.94
N GLU A 36 3.83 -6.43 0.22
CA GLU A 36 4.48 -7.39 -0.68
C GLU A 36 5.23 -6.70 -1.82
N LEU A 37 4.62 -5.70 -2.45
CA LEU A 37 5.28 -4.89 -3.49
C LEU A 37 6.51 -4.13 -2.94
N LEU A 38 6.42 -3.57 -1.73
CA LEU A 38 7.55 -2.92 -1.08
C LEU A 38 8.69 -3.89 -0.75
N LYS A 39 8.36 -5.12 -0.31
CA LYS A 39 9.36 -6.18 -0.08
C LYS A 39 10.00 -6.59 -1.41
N PHE A 40 9.20 -6.78 -2.47
CA PHE A 40 9.68 -7.12 -3.80
C PHE A 40 10.67 -6.09 -4.34
N ARG A 41 10.38 -4.79 -4.18
CA ARG A 41 11.33 -3.70 -4.54
C ARG A 41 12.69 -3.86 -3.85
N GLY A 42 12.71 -4.28 -2.59
CA GLY A 42 13.95 -4.52 -1.84
C GLY A 42 14.72 -5.73 -2.36
N VAL A 43 14.01 -6.82 -2.70
CA VAL A 43 14.60 -8.03 -3.29
C VAL A 43 15.16 -7.76 -4.69
N PHE A 44 14.41 -7.04 -5.54
CA PHE A 44 14.85 -6.64 -6.88
C PHE A 44 16.16 -5.88 -6.87
N LYS A 45 16.37 -5.00 -5.88
CA LYS A 45 17.60 -4.22 -5.75
C LYS A 45 18.82 -5.02 -5.27
N ASN A 46 18.61 -6.16 -4.63
CA ASN A 46 19.66 -6.85 -3.87
C ASN A 46 20.02 -8.25 -4.43
N THR A 47 19.38 -8.72 -5.49
CA THR A 47 19.51 -10.12 -5.96
C THR A 47 19.98 -10.19 -7.41
N ASN A 48 21.01 -11.02 -7.68
CA ASN A 48 21.57 -11.28 -9.02
C ASN A 48 20.85 -12.41 -9.80
N GLY A 49 19.72 -12.93 -9.29
CA GLY A 49 18.99 -14.04 -9.91
C GLY A 49 17.87 -13.54 -10.83
N GLN A 50 18.11 -13.54 -12.15
CA GLN A 50 17.19 -12.96 -13.15
C GLN A 50 15.86 -13.72 -13.31
N GLU A 51 15.86 -15.05 -13.22
CA GLU A 51 14.67 -15.89 -13.49
C GLU A 51 13.61 -15.75 -12.38
N LEU A 52 14.02 -15.81 -11.12
CA LEU A 52 13.13 -15.65 -9.94
C LEU A 52 12.57 -14.23 -9.79
N VAL A 53 13.23 -13.24 -10.39
CA VAL A 53 12.75 -11.86 -10.47
C VAL A 53 11.67 -11.71 -11.54
N TYR A 54 11.75 -12.47 -12.64
CA TYR A 54 10.78 -12.37 -13.74
C TYR A 54 9.39 -12.88 -13.34
N GLU A 55 9.28 -14.09 -12.79
CA GLU A 55 7.99 -14.68 -12.37
C GLU A 55 7.26 -13.77 -11.37
N LYS A 56 7.97 -13.31 -10.33
CA LYS A 56 7.43 -12.37 -9.35
C LYS A 56 7.07 -11.00 -9.94
N THR A 57 7.80 -10.54 -10.97
CA THR A 57 7.43 -9.31 -11.68
C THR A 57 6.10 -9.49 -12.40
N GLU A 58 5.91 -10.62 -13.09
CA GLU A 58 4.69 -10.93 -13.82
C GLU A 58 3.48 -11.06 -12.87
N GLU A 59 3.65 -11.79 -11.76
CA GLU A 59 2.63 -11.94 -10.72
C GLU A 59 2.19 -10.58 -10.15
N ASN A 60 3.16 -9.72 -9.80
CA ASN A 60 2.88 -8.38 -9.31
C ASN A 60 2.17 -7.54 -10.39
N ALA A 61 2.65 -7.57 -11.64
CA ALA A 61 2.08 -6.80 -12.74
C ALA A 61 0.62 -7.14 -13.01
N LYS A 62 0.24 -8.43 -12.94
CA LYS A 62 -1.15 -8.89 -13.10
C LYS A 62 -2.10 -8.29 -12.06
N GLN A 63 -1.60 -7.98 -10.87
CA GLN A 63 -2.42 -7.50 -9.75
C GLN A 63 -2.46 -5.96 -9.65
N ILE A 64 -1.53 -5.23 -10.30
CA ILE A 64 -1.42 -3.77 -10.18
C ILE A 64 -2.70 -3.04 -10.56
N LYS A 65 -3.38 -3.44 -11.64
CA LYS A 65 -4.60 -2.75 -12.08
C LYS A 65 -5.68 -2.81 -11.01
N MET A 66 -5.98 -4.00 -10.52
CA MET A 66 -6.99 -4.21 -9.47
C MET A 66 -6.60 -3.51 -8.16
N LEU A 67 -5.31 -3.57 -7.78
CA LEU A 67 -4.81 -2.89 -6.60
C LEU A 67 -4.98 -1.37 -6.69
N TYR A 68 -4.66 -0.79 -7.85
CA TYR A 68 -4.80 0.65 -8.08
C TYR A 68 -6.27 1.10 -8.00
N GLU A 69 -7.17 0.35 -8.65
CA GLU A 69 -8.61 0.65 -8.61
C GLU A 69 -9.15 0.58 -7.17
N ARG A 70 -8.76 -0.44 -6.41
CA ARG A 70 -9.14 -0.59 -5.00
C ARG A 70 -8.59 0.54 -4.13
N LEU A 71 -7.29 0.81 -4.22
CA LEU A 71 -6.64 1.86 -3.43
C LEU A 71 -7.23 3.24 -3.73
N SER A 72 -7.52 3.53 -5.01
CA SER A 72 -8.14 4.81 -5.41
C SER A 72 -9.52 4.95 -4.76
N LYS A 73 -10.35 3.90 -4.85
CA LYS A 73 -11.67 3.90 -4.23
C LYS A 73 -11.60 4.07 -2.71
N GLU A 74 -10.69 3.38 -2.04
CA GLU A 74 -10.51 3.47 -0.59
C GLU A 74 -10.13 4.90 -0.14
N ILE A 75 -9.24 5.55 -0.90
CA ILE A 75 -8.87 6.96 -0.66
C ILE A 75 -10.07 7.89 -0.89
N ASP A 76 -10.83 7.69 -1.96
CA ASP A 76 -12.02 8.50 -2.25
C ASP A 76 -13.10 8.35 -1.16
N ASP A 77 -13.36 7.11 -0.72
CA ASP A 77 -14.31 6.80 0.36
C ASP A 77 -13.86 7.45 1.69
N PHE A 78 -12.55 7.42 1.98
CA PHE A 78 -11.99 8.09 3.14
C PHE A 78 -12.16 9.62 3.06
N ILE A 79 -11.85 10.24 1.92
CA ILE A 79 -12.05 11.69 1.71
C ILE A 79 -13.54 12.06 1.88
N ALA A 80 -14.45 11.25 1.33
CA ALA A 80 -15.88 11.45 1.48
C ALA A 80 -16.30 11.43 2.97
N SER A 81 -15.76 10.49 3.75
CA SER A 81 -16.03 10.40 5.19
C SER A 81 -15.59 11.65 5.97
N LEU A 82 -14.43 12.24 5.62
CA LEU A 82 -13.93 13.47 6.24
C LEU A 82 -14.83 14.68 5.94
N ASN A 83 -15.35 14.75 4.72
CA ASN A 83 -16.29 15.82 4.33
C ASN A 83 -17.64 15.69 5.05
N GLN A 84 -18.09 14.47 5.34
CA GLN A 84 -19.32 14.25 6.11
C GLN A 84 -19.14 14.65 7.58
N GLN A 85 -18.01 14.32 8.20
CA GLN A 85 -17.70 14.72 9.58
C GLN A 85 -17.58 16.24 9.76
N LYS A 86 -17.13 16.97 8.73
CA LYS A 86 -17.02 18.44 8.78
C LYS A 86 -18.37 19.16 8.72
N ASN A 87 -19.41 18.50 8.22
CA ASN A 87 -20.76 19.05 8.03
C ASN A 87 -21.77 18.54 9.08
N ALA A 88 -21.32 17.74 10.05
CA ALA A 88 -22.10 17.21 11.17
C ALA A 88 -21.76 17.97 12.46
#